data_AF-A0A970MAZ8-F1
#
_entry.id   AF-A0A970MAZ8-F1
#
_cell.length_a   1.000
_cell.length_b   1.000
_cell.length_c   1.000
_cell.angle_alpha   90.00
_cell.angle_beta   90.00
_cell.angle_gamma   90.00
#
_symmetry.space_group_name_H-M   'P 1'
#
loop_
_entity.id
_entity.type
_entity.pdbx_description
1 polymer ?
#
loop_
_entity_poly.entity_id
_entity_poly.type
_entity_poly.pdbx_seq_one_letter_code
_entity_poly.pdbx_strand_id
1 'polypeptide(L)'
;MAKKLMFILLVLIMMAAGSVVAMADEESAPLMNMIAETNENMQNIVMFDEAVQGEYIEEYSHQAVFNKYQDLFQDREIQMEGVYLKNICINKSKESYNNQDYTLSAMLLDEVVLENGESIVVMAFVQTDDSCELLGTPKQMFAKLMKPYNFRLPFSGKENPNLIRVVAFLKSEWQSLELGENLEITNFEIIIEEESFIFKDSLKSSWDIIKSVENILQ
;
A
#
# COMPACT_ATOMS: atom_id res chain seq x y z
N MET A 1 14.25 13.60 44.47
CA MET A 1 15.39 13.22 43.59
C MET A 1 15.78 11.73 43.67
N ALA A 2 15.11 10.88 44.47
CA ALA A 2 15.40 9.43 44.50
C ALA A 2 14.89 8.65 43.25
N LYS A 3 13.83 9.13 42.58
CA LYS A 3 13.28 8.45 41.40
C LYS A 3 14.17 8.52 40.13
N LYS A 4 15.10 9.48 40.06
CA LYS A 4 16.02 9.61 38.91
C LYS A 4 17.22 8.65 39.00
N LEU A 5 17.64 8.28 40.21
CA LEU A 5 18.76 7.35 40.43
C LEU A 5 18.39 5.89 40.12
N MET A 6 17.13 5.50 40.35
CA MET A 6 16.68 4.13 40.08
C MET A 6 16.68 3.80 38.58
N PHE A 7 16.47 4.80 37.72
CA PHE A 7 16.47 4.62 36.27
C PHE A 7 17.89 4.43 35.71
N ILE A 8 18.87 5.15 36.25
CA ILE A 8 20.29 5.03 35.85
C ILE A 8 20.87 3.67 36.26
N LEU A 9 20.49 3.16 37.45
CA LEU A 9 20.91 1.84 37.91
C LEU A 9 20.34 0.70 37.03
N LEU A 10 19.11 0.86 36.53
CA LEU A 10 18.43 -0.16 35.72
C LEU A 10 19.03 -0.29 34.31
N VAL A 11 19.49 0.83 33.73
CA VAL A 11 20.17 0.84 32.42
C VAL A 11 21.55 0.18 32.48
N LEU A 12 22.29 0.35 33.59
CA LEU A 12 23.62 -0.25 33.78
C LEU A 12 23.58 -1.78 33.93
N ILE A 13 22.51 -2.35 34.51
CA ILE A 13 22.36 -3.80 34.66
C ILE A 13 22.00 -4.46 33.32
N MET A 14 21.26 -3.79 32.43
CA MET A 14 20.93 -4.35 31.10
C MET A 14 22.14 -4.39 30.14
N MET A 15 23.15 -3.54 30.33
CA MET A 15 24.37 -3.58 29.50
C MET A 15 25.34 -4.72 29.86
N ALA A 16 25.24 -5.30 31.07
CA ALA A 16 26.10 -6.39 31.50
C ALA A 16 25.61 -7.80 31.10
N ALA A 17 24.40 -7.90 30.52
CA ALA A 17 23.81 -9.18 30.12
C ALA A 17 24.05 -9.55 28.64
N GLY A 18 24.81 -8.73 27.89
CA GLY A 18 25.10 -8.95 26.47
C GLY A 18 26.45 -9.60 26.16
N SER A 19 27.20 -10.07 27.17
CA SER A 19 28.57 -10.55 26.97
C SER A 19 28.85 -11.90 27.64
N VAL A 20 28.16 -12.97 27.25
CA VAL A 20 28.65 -14.36 27.36
C VAL A 20 27.69 -15.34 26.69
N VAL A 21 28.00 -15.79 25.47
CA VAL A 21 28.01 -17.21 25.01
C VAL A 21 28.87 -17.19 23.73
N ALA A 22 30.20 -17.26 23.83
CA ALA A 22 31.02 -18.47 23.89
C ALA A 22 31.31 -19.05 22.49
N MET A 23 32.57 -18.90 22.10
CA MET A 23 33.25 -19.67 21.08
C MET A 23 33.26 -21.14 21.47
N ALA A 24 32.96 -22.03 20.52
CA ALA A 24 33.36 -23.42 20.55
C ALA A 24 33.60 -23.87 19.10
N ASP A 25 34.85 -24.19 18.80
CA ASP A 25 35.30 -24.93 17.61
C ASP A 25 34.59 -26.29 17.52
N GLU A 26 34.21 -26.72 16.32
CA GLU A 26 34.59 -28.03 15.76
C GLU A 26 33.98 -28.25 14.35
N GLU A 27 34.78 -28.86 13.47
CA GLU A 27 34.48 -29.31 12.11
C GLU A 27 33.14 -30.05 11.95
N SER A 28 32.40 -29.81 10.86
CA SER A 28 32.13 -30.82 9.81
C SER A 28 31.01 -30.40 8.84
N ALA A 29 31.38 -30.38 7.55
CA ALA A 29 30.64 -30.73 6.32
C ALA A 29 29.24 -30.12 6.00
N PRO A 30 28.96 -29.86 4.70
CA PRO A 30 27.82 -29.08 4.25
C PRO A 30 26.56 -29.93 4.14
N LEU A 31 25.42 -29.44 4.64
CA LEU A 31 24.11 -30.02 4.34
C LEU A 31 23.17 -28.97 3.75
N MET A 32 23.13 -29.05 2.43
CA MET A 32 22.04 -28.62 1.57
C MET A 32 20.77 -29.39 1.96
N ASN A 33 19.73 -28.71 2.44
CA ASN A 33 18.30 -28.89 2.08
C ASN A 33 17.31 -28.52 3.19
N MET A 34 16.17 -28.01 2.71
CA MET A 34 14.85 -27.88 3.35
C MET A 34 14.69 -26.80 4.41
N ILE A 35 14.15 -25.65 3.99
CA ILE A 35 12.96 -25.09 4.66
C ILE A 35 11.96 -24.70 3.56
N ALA A 36 11.05 -25.64 3.29
CA ALA A 36 9.74 -25.32 2.76
C ALA A 36 8.90 -24.68 3.88
N GLU A 37 8.12 -23.66 3.51
CA GLU A 37 6.84 -23.24 4.11
C GLU A 37 6.69 -23.38 5.64
N THR A 38 6.80 -22.27 6.38
CA THR A 38 5.73 -21.80 7.30
C THR A 38 6.08 -20.47 8.01
N ASN A 39 5.15 -19.52 7.87
CA ASN A 39 4.69 -18.51 8.84
C ASN A 39 5.64 -17.61 9.66
N GLU A 40 5.36 -16.31 9.54
CA GLU A 40 5.26 -15.27 10.59
C GLU A 40 6.46 -14.95 11.49
N ASN A 41 6.93 -13.70 11.36
CA ASN A 41 7.65 -12.91 12.36
C ASN A 41 8.99 -13.48 12.90
N MET A 42 10.11 -13.04 12.33
CA MET A 42 11.19 -12.42 13.11
C MET A 42 12.30 -11.82 12.24
N GLN A 43 12.56 -10.53 12.47
CA GLN A 43 13.88 -9.89 12.50
C GLN A 43 14.87 -10.21 11.37
N ASN A 44 14.87 -9.38 10.33
CA ASN A 44 16.06 -9.18 9.50
C ASN A 44 17.14 -8.51 10.35
N ILE A 45 17.98 -9.31 11.00
CA ILE A 45 19.31 -8.89 11.44
C ILE A 45 20.19 -8.95 10.19
N VAL A 46 20.41 -7.80 9.56
CA VAL A 46 21.41 -7.65 8.50
C VAL A 46 22.78 -7.69 9.17
N MET A 47 23.39 -8.87 9.24
CA MET A 47 24.82 -9.01 9.48
C MET A 47 25.51 -8.76 8.14
N PHE A 48 26.15 -7.59 8.00
CA PHE A 48 27.15 -7.39 6.95
C PHE A 48 28.35 -8.29 7.27
N ASP A 49 28.51 -9.36 6.50
CA ASP A 49 29.78 -10.05 6.37
C ASP A 49 30.31 -9.78 4.95
N GLU A 50 31.38 -8.99 4.88
CA GLU A 50 32.10 -8.70 3.66
C GLU A 50 32.84 -9.96 3.21
N ALA A 51 32.40 -10.57 2.09
CA ALA A 51 33.24 -11.09 1.00
C ALA A 51 32.59 -12.29 0.28
N VAL A 52 31.55 -12.03 -0.52
CA VAL A 52 31.33 -12.75 -1.79
C VAL A 52 30.84 -11.70 -2.78
N GLN A 53 31.68 -11.32 -3.77
CA GLN A 53 31.23 -10.58 -4.96
C GLN A 53 30.37 -11.51 -5.84
N GLY A 54 29.19 -11.89 -5.34
CA GLY A 54 28.05 -12.18 -6.17
C GLY A 54 27.27 -10.88 -6.28
N GLU A 55 26.88 -10.48 -7.49
CA GLU A 55 25.87 -9.43 -7.63
C GLU A 55 24.67 -9.83 -6.77
N TYR A 56 24.39 -9.03 -5.73
CA TYR A 56 23.15 -9.18 -5.00
C TYR A 56 22.03 -8.83 -5.98
N ILE A 57 21.41 -9.85 -6.56
CA ILE A 57 20.19 -9.69 -7.33
C ILE A 57 19.13 -9.38 -6.29
N GLU A 58 18.84 -8.09 -6.13
CA GLU A 58 17.70 -7.66 -5.31
C GLU A 58 16.47 -8.43 -5.80
N GLU A 59 15.77 -9.11 -4.89
CA GLU A 59 14.56 -9.84 -5.25
C GLU A 59 13.40 -8.88 -5.43
N TYR A 60 12.50 -9.21 -6.36
CA TYR A 60 11.31 -8.41 -6.59
C TYR A 60 10.48 -8.27 -5.31
N SER A 61 10.20 -7.04 -4.90
CA SER A 61 9.13 -6.72 -3.97
C SER A 61 8.47 -5.40 -4.36
N HIS A 62 7.18 -5.26 -4.05
CA HIS A 62 6.47 -4.00 -4.30
C HIS A 62 7.13 -2.81 -3.60
N GLN A 63 7.68 -3.04 -2.39
CA GLN A 63 8.38 -2.01 -1.63
C GLN A 63 9.73 -1.63 -2.27
N ALA A 64 10.48 -2.60 -2.80
CA ALA A 64 11.72 -2.33 -3.51
C ALA A 64 11.48 -1.45 -4.75
N VAL A 65 10.46 -1.78 -5.55
CA VAL A 65 10.05 -0.97 -6.71
C VAL A 65 9.66 0.45 -6.26
N PHE A 66 8.81 0.57 -5.24
CA PHE A 66 8.39 1.87 -4.72
C PHE A 66 9.59 2.71 -4.27
N ASN A 67 10.49 2.15 -3.47
CA ASN A 67 11.67 2.86 -2.98
C ASN A 67 12.60 3.30 -4.12
N LYS A 68 12.76 2.45 -5.14
CA LYS A 68 13.65 2.72 -6.28
C LYS A 68 13.10 3.81 -7.21
N TYR A 69 11.78 3.84 -7.42
CA TYR A 69 11.12 4.75 -8.36
C TYR A 69 10.25 5.81 -7.68
N GLN A 70 10.48 6.06 -6.39
CA GLN A 70 9.66 6.97 -5.58
C GLN A 70 9.56 8.37 -6.22
N ASP A 71 10.69 8.93 -6.65
CA ASP A 71 10.74 10.27 -7.24
C ASP A 71 9.91 10.33 -8.53
N LEU A 72 10.03 9.31 -9.38
CA LEU A 72 9.25 9.18 -10.61
C LEU A 72 7.75 9.06 -10.32
N PHE A 73 7.37 8.28 -9.30
CA PHE A 73 5.98 8.11 -8.91
C PHE A 73 5.38 9.35 -8.24
N GLN A 74 6.21 10.24 -7.66
CA GLN A 74 5.75 11.49 -7.04
C GLN A 74 5.62 12.66 -8.02
N ASP A 75 6.31 12.64 -9.16
CA ASP A 75 6.30 13.74 -10.12
C ASP A 75 4.95 13.90 -10.83
N ARG A 76 4.19 14.95 -10.47
CA ARG A 76 2.82 15.23 -10.94
C ARG A 76 2.71 15.44 -12.45
N GLU A 77 3.78 15.92 -13.08
CA GLU A 77 3.76 16.28 -14.50
C GLU A 77 3.90 15.05 -15.40
N ILE A 78 4.37 13.94 -14.83
CA ILE A 78 4.62 12.70 -15.56
C ILE A 78 3.32 11.91 -15.74
N GLN A 79 3.03 11.60 -17.00
CA GLN A 79 1.93 10.75 -17.42
C GLN A 79 2.27 10.10 -18.76
N MET A 80 1.95 8.82 -18.89
CA MET A 80 2.02 8.09 -20.14
C MET A 80 0.96 6.99 -20.10
N GLU A 81 0.02 7.06 -21.02
CA GLU A 81 -1.10 6.12 -21.15
C GLU A 81 -0.92 5.22 -22.35
N GLY A 82 -1.51 4.02 -22.29
CA GLY A 82 -1.62 3.16 -23.45
C GLY A 82 -0.38 2.30 -23.71
N VAL A 83 0.39 2.01 -22.66
CA VAL A 83 1.51 1.04 -22.72
C VAL A 83 0.99 -0.37 -22.43
N TYR A 84 0.21 -0.54 -21.35
CA TYR A 84 -0.32 -1.84 -20.91
C TYR A 84 -1.82 -1.87 -20.73
N LEU A 85 -2.41 -0.80 -20.20
CA LEU A 85 -3.78 -0.77 -19.72
C LEU A 85 -4.70 0.00 -20.68
N LYS A 86 -5.97 -0.40 -20.69
CA LYS A 86 -7.09 0.33 -21.31
C LYS A 86 -8.33 0.24 -20.45
N ASN A 87 -9.30 1.11 -20.71
CA ASN A 87 -10.57 1.17 -19.98
C ASN A 87 -10.34 1.24 -18.45
N ILE A 88 -9.38 2.06 -18.03
CA ILE A 88 -9.06 2.27 -16.61
C ILE A 88 -10.21 3.08 -16.00
N CYS A 89 -10.92 2.47 -15.05
CA CYS A 89 -12.09 3.04 -14.42
C CYS A 89 -11.97 2.95 -12.90
N ILE A 90 -12.08 4.10 -12.22
CA ILE A 90 -12.14 4.20 -10.76
C ILE A 90 -13.55 4.65 -10.39
N ASN A 91 -14.30 3.78 -9.71
CA ASN A 91 -15.70 4.03 -9.37
C ASN A 91 -15.95 3.81 -7.88
N LYS A 92 -16.94 4.50 -7.31
CA LYS A 92 -17.43 4.21 -5.97
C LYS A 92 -17.84 2.73 -5.89
N SER A 93 -17.40 2.05 -4.82
CA SER A 93 -17.72 0.66 -4.59
C SER A 93 -19.23 0.49 -4.42
N LYS A 94 -19.82 -0.41 -5.21
CA LYS A 94 -21.26 -0.74 -5.13
C LYS A 94 -21.60 -1.55 -3.88
N GLU A 95 -20.59 -2.14 -3.24
CA GLU A 95 -20.74 -3.05 -2.10
C GLU A 95 -20.60 -2.31 -0.77
N SER A 96 -20.22 -1.02 -0.78
CA SER A 96 -20.00 -0.22 0.42
C SER A 96 -20.98 0.95 0.52
N TYR A 97 -21.45 1.19 1.75
CA TYR A 97 -22.20 2.40 2.09
C TYR A 97 -21.28 3.61 2.32
N ASN A 98 -19.98 3.40 2.50
CA ASN A 98 -19.03 4.48 2.67
C ASN A 98 -18.78 5.17 1.32
N ASN A 99 -18.93 6.50 1.27
CA ASN A 99 -18.69 7.30 0.08
C ASN A 99 -17.20 7.39 -0.32
N GLN A 100 -16.28 6.96 0.54
CA GLN A 100 -14.84 6.93 0.30
C GLN A 100 -14.30 5.57 -0.15
N ASP A 101 -15.13 4.53 -0.22
CA ASP A 101 -14.70 3.22 -0.70
C ASP A 101 -14.85 3.15 -2.22
N TYR A 102 -13.74 2.92 -2.93
CA TYR A 102 -13.65 2.90 -4.38
C TYR A 102 -13.04 1.59 -4.89
N THR A 103 -13.28 1.34 -6.18
CA THR A 103 -12.78 0.20 -6.91
C THR A 103 -12.15 0.68 -8.21
N LEU A 104 -10.88 0.31 -8.42
CA LEU A 104 -10.20 0.40 -9.70
C LEU A 104 -10.40 -0.89 -10.49
N SER A 105 -10.73 -0.73 -11.76
CA SER A 105 -10.84 -1.78 -12.77
C SER A 105 -10.11 -1.35 -14.04
N ALA A 106 -9.48 -2.29 -14.72
CA ALA A 106 -8.74 -2.04 -15.96
C ALA A 106 -8.71 -3.32 -16.80
N MET A 107 -8.42 -3.16 -18.08
CA MET A 107 -8.14 -4.26 -19.01
C MET A 107 -6.74 -4.10 -19.60
N LEU A 108 -6.10 -5.20 -19.98
CA LEU A 108 -4.91 -5.10 -20.84
C LEU A 108 -5.31 -4.62 -22.23
N LEU A 109 -4.42 -3.87 -22.86
CA LEU A 109 -4.48 -3.56 -24.30
C LEU A 109 -4.55 -4.84 -25.12
N ASP A 110 -5.09 -4.73 -26.35
CA ASP A 110 -5.28 -5.93 -27.19
C ASP A 110 -3.96 -6.48 -27.72
N GLU A 111 -2.96 -5.60 -27.85
CA GLU A 111 -1.62 -5.83 -28.35
C GLU A 111 -0.68 -6.44 -27.29
N VAL A 112 -1.03 -6.33 -26.01
CA VAL A 112 -0.22 -6.83 -24.90
C VAL A 112 -0.40 -8.35 -24.80
N VAL A 113 0.68 -9.07 -25.07
CA VAL A 113 0.77 -10.53 -24.93
C VAL A 113 1.72 -10.85 -23.79
N LEU A 114 1.20 -11.49 -22.74
CA LEU A 114 2.01 -11.94 -21.60
C LEU A 114 2.50 -13.37 -21.88
N GLU A 115 3.81 -13.54 -22.05
CA GLU A 115 4.45 -14.84 -22.26
C GLU A 115 5.04 -15.38 -20.96
N ASN A 116 5.31 -16.69 -20.90
CA ASN A 116 6.18 -17.30 -19.88
C ASN A 116 5.84 -17.03 -18.40
N GLY A 117 4.57 -16.81 -18.07
CA GLY A 117 4.15 -16.51 -16.70
C GLY A 117 4.40 -15.07 -16.25
N GLU A 118 4.70 -14.19 -17.21
CA GLU A 118 4.79 -12.75 -16.99
C GLU A 118 3.49 -12.16 -16.45
N SER A 119 3.62 -11.03 -15.77
CA SER A 119 2.48 -10.30 -15.23
C SER A 119 2.71 -8.80 -15.27
N ILE A 120 1.65 -8.06 -15.53
CA ILE A 120 1.65 -6.62 -15.30
C ILE A 120 1.30 -6.37 -13.84
N VAL A 121 2.16 -5.63 -13.16
CA VAL A 121 1.92 -5.17 -11.79
C VAL A 121 1.23 -3.82 -11.87
N VAL A 122 0.11 -3.68 -11.18
CA VAL A 122 -0.66 -2.45 -11.08
C VAL A 122 -0.63 -1.96 -9.63
N MET A 123 -0.09 -0.76 -9.43
CA MET A 123 -0.08 -0.04 -8.16
C MET A 123 -0.97 1.21 -8.28
N ALA A 124 -1.64 1.58 -7.19
CA ALA A 124 -2.45 2.79 -7.13
C ALA A 124 -1.99 3.60 -5.92
N PHE A 125 -1.73 4.87 -6.14
CA PHE A 125 -1.27 5.80 -5.12
C PHE A 125 -2.24 6.97 -5.02
N VAL A 126 -2.37 7.53 -3.83
CA VAL A 126 -2.94 8.86 -3.63
C VAL A 126 -1.83 9.83 -3.33
N GLN A 127 -1.86 10.96 -4.00
CA GLN A 127 -0.88 12.01 -3.78
C GLN A 127 -1.29 12.88 -2.61
N THR A 128 -0.31 13.21 -1.78
CA THR A 128 -0.42 14.18 -0.69
C THR A 128 0.45 15.40 -1.04
N ASP A 129 0.48 16.40 -0.16
CA ASP A 129 1.29 17.61 -0.37
C ASP A 129 2.78 17.29 -0.47
N ASP A 130 3.26 16.32 0.31
CA ASP A 130 4.69 16.02 0.46
C ASP A 130 5.09 14.60 0.01
N SER A 131 4.13 13.75 -0.39
CA SER A 131 4.40 12.34 -0.70
C SER A 131 3.37 11.71 -1.64
N CYS A 132 3.57 10.42 -1.93
CA CYS A 132 2.53 9.54 -2.44
C CYS A 132 2.35 8.35 -1.50
N GLU A 133 1.10 7.98 -1.25
CA GLU A 133 0.74 6.87 -0.38
C GLU A 133 0.07 5.77 -1.19
N LEU A 134 0.49 4.52 -0.97
CA LEU A 134 -0.08 3.38 -1.66
C LEU A 134 -1.50 3.10 -1.14
N LEU A 135 -2.49 3.07 -2.05
CA LEU A 135 -3.91 2.95 -1.72
C LEU A 135 -4.33 1.53 -1.30
N GLY A 136 -3.48 0.52 -1.49
CA GLY A 136 -3.73 -0.84 -1.04
C GLY A 136 -2.70 -1.84 -1.56
N THR A 137 -3.04 -3.13 -1.55
CA THR A 137 -2.13 -4.17 -2.06
C THR A 137 -2.09 -4.13 -3.59
N PRO A 138 -0.91 -3.99 -4.21
CA PRO A 138 -0.75 -4.02 -5.66
C PRO A 138 -1.36 -5.29 -6.28
N LYS A 139 -1.83 -5.19 -7.52
CA LYS A 139 -2.42 -6.30 -8.26
C LYS A 139 -1.49 -6.80 -9.34
N GLN A 140 -1.41 -8.11 -9.49
CA GLN A 140 -0.74 -8.75 -10.62
C GLN A 140 -1.79 -9.22 -11.61
N MET A 141 -1.65 -8.78 -12.85
CA MET A 141 -2.51 -9.14 -13.98
C MET A 141 -1.80 -10.21 -14.81
N PHE A 142 -2.35 -11.42 -14.77
CA PHE A 142 -1.96 -12.55 -15.62
C PHE A 142 -2.94 -12.77 -16.79
N ALA A 143 -4.02 -12.00 -16.82
CA ALA A 143 -5.13 -12.14 -17.75
C ALA A 143 -5.64 -10.76 -18.18
N LYS A 144 -6.43 -10.76 -19.25
CA LYS A 144 -6.90 -9.54 -19.92
C LYS A 144 -7.74 -8.62 -19.04
N LEU A 145 -8.47 -9.16 -18.07
CA LEU A 145 -9.31 -8.37 -17.15
C LEU A 145 -8.69 -8.36 -15.76
N MET A 146 -8.52 -7.16 -15.18
CA MET A 146 -8.04 -7.02 -13.82
C MET A 146 -9.13 -7.44 -12.83
N LYS A 147 -8.76 -8.22 -11.81
CA LYS A 147 -9.61 -8.38 -10.63
C LYS A 147 -9.78 -7.01 -9.96
N PRO A 148 -10.98 -6.64 -9.49
CA PRO A 148 -11.21 -5.38 -8.79
C PRO A 148 -10.15 -5.05 -7.74
N TYR A 149 -9.57 -3.86 -7.84
CA TYR A 149 -8.66 -3.31 -6.84
C TYR A 149 -9.44 -2.33 -5.98
N ASN A 150 -9.85 -2.79 -4.80
CA ASN A 150 -10.57 -1.99 -3.82
C ASN A 150 -9.61 -1.19 -2.94
N PHE A 151 -9.93 0.07 -2.70
CA PHE A 151 -9.20 0.96 -1.79
C PHE A 151 -10.12 2.02 -1.20
N ARG A 152 -9.64 2.67 -0.13
CA ARG A 152 -10.31 3.81 0.49
C ARG A 152 -9.55 5.09 0.18
N LEU A 153 -10.28 6.10 -0.29
CA LEU A 153 -9.73 7.42 -0.56
C LEU A 153 -9.68 8.27 0.73
N PRO A 154 -8.55 8.91 1.05
CA PRO A 154 -8.40 9.62 2.32
C PRO A 154 -9.11 10.99 2.34
N PHE A 155 -9.27 11.66 1.20
CA PHE A 155 -9.74 13.04 1.15
C PHE A 155 -11.20 13.15 0.71
N SER A 156 -11.86 14.25 1.08
CA SER A 156 -13.23 14.60 0.67
C SER A 156 -13.34 16.12 0.49
N GLY A 157 -14.31 16.55 -0.30
CA GLY A 157 -14.53 17.95 -0.65
C GLY A 157 -13.83 18.39 -1.93
N LYS A 158 -14.31 19.48 -2.53
CA LYS A 158 -13.78 20.06 -3.77
C LYS A 158 -12.42 20.74 -3.59
N GLU A 159 -12.17 21.26 -2.39
CA GLU A 159 -10.92 21.96 -2.06
C GLU A 159 -9.74 21.00 -1.84
N ASN A 160 -10.02 19.71 -1.62
CA ASN A 160 -9.00 18.69 -1.42
C ASN A 160 -9.36 17.41 -2.21
N PRO A 161 -9.23 17.44 -3.55
CA PRO A 161 -9.52 16.28 -4.38
C PRO A 161 -8.51 15.15 -4.15
N ASN A 162 -8.94 13.92 -4.37
CA ASN A 162 -8.03 12.78 -4.38
C ASN A 162 -7.34 12.69 -5.74
N LEU A 163 -6.07 13.08 -5.78
CA LEU A 163 -5.21 12.90 -6.95
C LEU A 163 -4.65 11.47 -6.91
N ILE A 164 -5.17 10.61 -7.78
CA ILE A 164 -4.83 9.19 -7.83
C ILE A 164 -3.88 8.96 -8.99
N ARG A 165 -2.81 8.21 -8.72
CA ARG A 165 -1.85 7.76 -9.73
C ARG A 165 -1.89 6.25 -9.84
N VAL A 166 -2.19 5.76 -11.03
CA VAL A 166 -2.15 4.34 -11.37
C VAL A 166 -0.86 4.08 -12.13
N VAL A 167 -0.04 3.17 -11.61
CA VAL A 167 1.25 2.76 -12.17
C VAL A 167 1.12 1.33 -12.63
N ALA A 168 1.46 1.05 -13.89
CA ALA A 168 1.46 -0.31 -14.43
C ALA A 168 2.80 -0.63 -15.09
N PHE A 169 3.38 -1.79 -14.80
CA PHE A 169 4.68 -2.19 -15.36
C PHE A 169 4.82 -3.70 -15.46
N LEU A 170 5.72 -4.16 -16.34
CA LEU A 170 6.03 -5.59 -16.48
C LEU A 170 6.90 -6.06 -15.32
N LYS A 171 6.46 -7.10 -14.61
CA LYS A 171 7.10 -7.56 -13.37
C LYS A 171 8.56 -7.96 -13.57
N SER A 172 8.91 -8.62 -14.67
CA SER A 172 10.29 -9.04 -14.96
C SER A 172 11.24 -7.86 -15.18
N GLU A 173 10.73 -6.72 -15.64
CA GLU A 173 11.54 -5.55 -16.00
C GLU A 173 11.64 -4.51 -14.88
N TRP A 174 11.15 -4.84 -13.69
CA TRP A 174 11.10 -3.92 -12.55
C TRP A 174 12.43 -3.28 -12.17
N GLN A 175 13.57 -3.90 -12.53
CA GLN A 175 14.89 -3.36 -12.23
C GLN A 175 15.25 -2.15 -13.10
N SER A 176 14.59 -1.96 -14.25
CA SER A 176 14.85 -0.86 -15.19
C SER A 176 13.55 -0.39 -15.85
N LEU A 177 12.73 0.35 -15.09
CA LEU A 177 11.49 0.96 -15.58
C LEU A 177 11.75 2.27 -16.32
N GLU A 178 11.21 2.37 -17.53
CA GLU A 178 11.28 3.50 -18.46
C GLU A 178 9.86 3.86 -18.94
N LEU A 179 9.49 5.12 -18.73
CA LEU A 179 8.15 5.62 -19.03
C LEU A 179 7.83 5.52 -20.54
N GLY A 180 6.74 4.86 -20.88
CA GLY A 180 6.31 4.68 -22.28
C GLY A 180 6.87 3.46 -22.97
N GLU A 181 7.88 2.81 -22.39
CA GLU A 181 8.40 1.54 -22.89
C GLU A 181 7.86 0.37 -22.09
N ASN A 182 8.18 0.34 -20.79
CA ASN A 182 7.79 -0.75 -19.90
C ASN A 182 7.14 -0.28 -18.60
N LEU A 183 6.79 1.00 -18.55
CA LEU A 183 6.10 1.66 -17.45
C LEU A 183 5.00 2.57 -18.00
N GLU A 184 3.80 2.40 -17.46
CA GLU A 184 2.64 3.25 -17.66
C GLU A 184 2.33 4.00 -16.37
N ILE A 185 2.04 5.29 -16.48
CA ILE A 185 1.58 6.12 -15.37
C ILE A 185 0.36 6.91 -15.83
N THR A 186 -0.79 6.68 -15.20
CA THR A 186 -2.05 7.38 -15.49
C THR A 186 -2.53 8.13 -14.25
N ASN A 187 -2.89 9.40 -14.42
CA ASN A 187 -3.36 10.25 -13.34
C ASN A 187 -4.89 10.44 -13.40
N PHE A 188 -5.53 10.47 -12.24
CA PHE A 188 -6.97 10.69 -12.08
C PHE A 188 -7.22 11.69 -10.96
N GLU A 189 -8.28 12.47 -11.08
CA GLU A 189 -8.78 13.33 -10.01
C GLU A 189 -10.17 12.85 -9.58
N ILE A 190 -10.35 12.60 -8.28
CA ILE A 190 -11.63 12.20 -7.70
C ILE A 190 -12.04 13.15 -6.58
N ILE A 191 -13.13 13.86 -6.82
CA ILE A 191 -13.81 14.68 -5.83
C ILE A 191 -14.91 13.85 -5.19
N ILE A 192 -14.83 13.70 -3.87
CA ILE A 192 -15.91 13.12 -3.07
C ILE A 192 -16.75 14.27 -2.54
N GLU A 193 -18.01 14.36 -2.94
CA GLU A 193 -18.91 15.35 -2.38
C GLU A 193 -19.15 15.05 -0.90
N GLU A 194 -18.94 16.05 -0.04
CA GLU A 194 -19.34 15.95 1.36
C GLU A 194 -20.85 15.79 1.40
N GLU A 195 -21.32 14.68 1.97
CA GLU A 195 -22.73 14.52 2.25
C GLU A 195 -23.11 15.58 3.29
N SER A 196 -23.78 16.65 2.83
CA SER A 196 -24.35 17.63 3.74
C SER A 196 -25.36 16.90 4.63
N PHE A 197 -25.02 16.66 5.89
CA PHE A 197 -25.96 16.14 6.87
C PHE A 197 -27.07 17.19 7.05
N ILE A 198 -28.17 17.06 6.31
CA ILE A 198 -29.34 17.91 6.47
C ILE A 198 -30.07 17.45 7.74
N PHE A 199 -29.72 18.07 8.87
CA PHE A 199 -30.35 17.84 10.17
C PHE A 199 -31.84 18.24 10.25
N LYS A 200 -32.45 18.75 9.17
CA LYS A 200 -33.77 19.40 9.21
C LYS A 200 -34.92 18.47 9.57
N ASP A 201 -34.79 17.16 9.36
CA ASP A 201 -35.90 16.21 9.59
C ASP A 201 -35.64 15.19 10.71
N SER A 202 -34.46 15.17 11.34
CA SER A 202 -34.12 14.17 12.38
C SER A 202 -34.36 14.62 13.82
N LEU A 203 -34.48 15.93 14.05
CA LEU A 203 -34.85 16.45 15.36
C LEU A 203 -36.38 16.48 15.45
N LYS A 204 -36.98 15.39 15.96
CA LYS A 204 -38.31 15.49 16.56
C LYS A 204 -38.29 16.67 17.52
N SER A 205 -39.11 17.67 17.26
CA SER A 205 -39.17 18.84 18.13
C SER A 205 -39.59 18.37 19.53
N SER A 206 -39.14 19.03 20.60
CA SER A 206 -39.58 18.69 21.96
C SER A 206 -41.12 18.71 22.10
N TRP A 207 -41.82 19.40 21.20
CA TRP A 207 -43.28 19.39 21.07
C TRP A 207 -43.87 18.05 20.60
N ASP A 208 -43.18 17.31 19.73
CA ASP A 208 -43.62 15.98 19.27
C ASP A 208 -43.50 14.92 20.37
N ILE A 209 -42.53 15.10 21.29
CA ILE A 209 -42.39 14.26 22.48
C ILE A 209 -43.52 14.56 23.47
N ILE A 210 -43.87 15.84 23.68
CA ILE A 210 -44.97 16.23 24.59
C ILE A 210 -46.32 15.68 24.09
N LYS A 211 -46.62 15.77 22.79
CA LYS A 211 -47.84 15.18 22.20
C LYS A 211 -47.91 13.66 22.37
N SER A 212 -46.76 12.98 22.33
CA SER A 212 -46.72 11.52 22.53
C SER A 212 -47.05 11.11 23.96
N VAL A 213 -46.75 11.95 24.95
CA VAL A 213 -47.06 11.70 26.37
C VAL A 213 -48.53 11.98 26.68
N GLU A 214 -49.14 13.01 26.07
CA GLU A 214 -50.56 13.30 26.23
C GLU A 214 -51.46 12.17 25.70
N ASN A 215 -51.07 11.50 24.61
CA ASN A 215 -51.80 10.34 24.08
C ASN A 215 -51.67 9.05 24.91
N ILE A 216 -50.74 8.99 25.87
CA ILE A 216 -50.57 7.84 26.79
C ILE A 216 -51.37 8.03 28.09
N LEU A 217 -51.81 9.27 28.37
CA LEU A 217 -52.50 9.65 29.61
C LEU A 217 -54.03 9.80 29.46
N GLN A 218 -54.60 9.42 28.30
CA GLN A 218 -56.04 9.22 28.09
C GLN A 218 -56.38 7.73 28.07
#